data_AF-A0ABD6F335-F1
#
_entry.id   AF-A0ABD6F335-F1
#
_cell.length_a   1.000
_cell.length_b   1.000
_cell.length_c   1.000
_cell.angle_alpha   90.00
_cell.angle_beta   90.00
_cell.angle_gamma   90.00
#
_symmetry.space_group_name_H-M   'P 1'
#
loop_
_entity.id
_entity.type
_entity.pdbx_description
1 polymer ?
#
loop_
_entity_poly.entity_id
_entity_poly.type
_entity_poly.pdbx_seq_one_letter_code
_entity_poly.pdbx_strand_id
1 'polypeptide(L)' 'QILHVNDIFTRQLTVCPGMSTVKAELIVSRFPSFAALAKFYAGLTPKERPAALARAVPGIPATLSIQLSQFFINSTV' A
#
# COMPACT_ATOMS: atom_id res chain seq x y z
N GLN A 1 10.04 14.94 -18.93
CA GLN A 1 8.90 14.01 -18.77
C GLN A 1 8.06 14.53 -17.62
N ILE A 2 6.78 14.85 -17.84
CA ILE A 2 5.86 15.25 -16.76
C ILE A 2 5.47 13.95 -16.04
N LEU A 3 5.77 13.86 -14.75
CA LEU A 3 5.31 12.75 -13.91
C LEU A 3 3.96 13.15 -13.32
N HIS A 4 2.93 12.33 -13.50
CA HIS A 4 1.68 12.52 -12.78
C HIS A 4 1.86 12.08 -11.32
N VAL A 5 1.10 12.68 -10.40
CA VAL A 5 1.13 12.31 -8.97
C VAL A 5 0.91 10.81 -8.76
N ASN A 6 0.11 10.19 -9.63
CA ASN A 6 -0.15 8.75 -9.60
C ASN A 6 1.10 7.91 -9.95
N ASP A 7 1.92 8.38 -10.89
CA ASP A 7 3.18 7.72 -11.26
C ASP A 7 4.17 7.73 -10.09
N ILE A 8 4.20 8.84 -9.35
CA ILE A 8 5.05 9.00 -8.16
C ILE A 8 4.58 8.05 -7.07
N PHE A 9 3.28 7.97 -6.80
CA PHE A 9 2.74 7.07 -5.79
C PHE A 9 3.00 5.59 -6.12
N THR A 10 2.79 5.20 -7.38
CA THR A 10 3.14 3.84 -7.85
C THR A 10 4.61 3.53 -7.60
N ARG A 11 5.52 4.46 -7.92
CA ARG A 11 6.96 4.29 -7.67
C ARG A 11 7.29 4.22 -6.18
N GLN A 12 6.64 5.01 -5.33
CA GLN A 12 6.84 4.95 -3.89
C GLN A 12 6.53 3.54 -3.31
N LEU A 13 5.50 2.86 -3.82
CA LEU A 13 5.18 1.49 -3.40
C LEU A 13 6.31 0.51 -3.76
N THR A 14 6.98 0.70 -4.90
CA THR A 14 8.08 -0.17 -5.35
C THR A 14 9.35 -0.08 -4.48
N VAL A 15 9.42 0.88 -3.55
CA VAL A 15 10.50 0.94 -2.54
C VAL A 15 10.39 -0.21 -1.53
N CYS A 16 9.20 -0.79 -1.33
CA CYS A 16 9.01 -1.95 -0.48
C CYS A 16 9.68 -3.19 -1.11
N PRO A 17 10.60 -3.89 -0.42
CA PRO A 17 11.25 -5.08 -0.94
C PRO A 17 10.24 -6.12 -1.44
N GLY A 18 10.42 -6.63 -2.67
CA GLY A 18 9.52 -7.63 -3.27
C GLY A 18 8.23 -7.07 -3.90
N MET A 19 8.02 -5.74 -3.86
CA MET A 19 6.95 -5.06 -4.58
C MET A 19 7.37 -4.82 -6.03
N SER A 20 6.76 -5.55 -6.97
CA SER A 20 6.91 -5.28 -8.39
C SER A 20 5.97 -4.17 -8.85
N THR A 21 6.26 -3.55 -10.00
CA THR A 21 5.38 -2.53 -10.60
C THR A 21 3.94 -3.04 -10.79
N VAL A 22 3.78 -4.28 -11.27
CA VAL A 22 2.45 -4.91 -11.43
C VAL A 22 1.68 -4.98 -10.11
N LYS A 23 2.34 -5.32 -9.00
CA LYS A 23 1.69 -5.35 -7.68
C LYS A 23 1.38 -3.95 -7.16
N ALA A 24 2.27 -2.98 -7.42
CA ALA A 24 2.01 -1.58 -7.08
C ALA A 24 0.78 -1.04 -7.84
N GLU A 25 0.65 -1.37 -9.12
CA GLU A 25 -0.53 -1.03 -9.93
C GLU A 25 -1.82 -1.64 -9.38
N LEU A 26 -1.79 -2.89 -8.89
CA LEU A 26 -2.95 -3.50 -8.21
C LEU A 26 -3.37 -2.70 -6.98
N ILE A 27 -2.41 -2.26 -6.15
CA ILE A 27 -2.70 -1.44 -4.97
C ILE A 27 -3.27 -0.08 -5.39
N VAL A 28 -2.67 0.57 -6.39
CA VAL A 28 -3.11 1.88 -6.92
C VAL A 28 -4.50 1.80 -7.53
N SER A 29 -4.83 0.70 -8.21
CA SER A 29 -6.17 0.48 -8.77
C SER A 29 -7.26 0.48 -7.68
N ARG A 30 -6.92 -0.01 -6.48
CA ARG A 30 -7.84 -0.05 -5.32
C ARG A 30 -7.79 1.22 -4.49
N PHE A 31 -6.61 1.82 -4.35
CA PHE A 31 -6.31 2.99 -3.55
C PHE A 31 -5.60 4.02 -4.44
N PRO A 32 -6.32 4.93 -5.11
CA PRO A 32 -5.77 5.77 -6.18
C PRO A 32 -4.80 6.86 -5.69
N SER A 33 -4.52 6.92 -4.40
CA SER A 33 -3.57 7.86 -3.81
C SER A 33 -3.03 7.33 -2.49
N PHE A 34 -1.88 7.87 -2.07
CA PHE A 34 -1.33 7.64 -0.74
C PHE A 34 -2.34 7.96 0.36
N ALA A 35 -3.07 9.07 0.23
CA ALA A 35 -4.09 9.47 1.21
C ALA A 35 -5.22 8.43 1.33
N ALA A 36 -5.66 7.83 0.22
CA ALA A 36 -6.67 6.77 0.24
C ALA A 36 -6.15 5.51 0.96
N LEU A 37 -4.91 5.12 0.70
CA LEU A 37 -4.27 3.98 1.36
C LEU A 37 -4.03 4.24 2.86
N ALA A 38 -3.58 5.45 3.22
CA ALA A 38 -3.38 5.85 4.60
C ALA A 38 -4.69 5.86 5.39
N LYS A 39 -5.77 6.41 4.80
CA LYS A 39 -7.11 6.40 5.41
C LYS A 39 -7.62 4.97 5.63
N PHE A 40 -7.35 4.06 4.70
CA PHE A 40 -7.66 2.64 4.87
C PHE A 40 -6.96 2.06 6.10
N TYR A 41 -5.65 2.29 6.28
CA TYR A 41 -4.93 1.79 7.46
C TYR A 41 -5.30 2.50 8.77
N ALA A 42 -5.66 3.78 8.72
CA ALA A 42 -6.09 4.55 9.89
C ALA A 42 -7.37 3.99 10.52
N GLY A 43 -8.28 3.42 9.70
CA GLY A 43 -9.51 2.78 10.16
C GLY A 43 -9.32 1.39 10.77
N LEU A 44 -8.08 0.87 10.82
CA LEU A 44 -7.78 -0.50 11.28
C LEU A 44 -7.01 -0.51 12.59
N THR A 45 -7.33 -1.49 13.44
CA THR A 45 -6.57 -1.77 14.65
C THR A 45 -5.20 -2.35 14.31
N PRO A 46 -4.17 -2.20 15.18
CA PRO A 46 -2.84 -2.77 14.94
C PRO A 46 -2.84 -4.28 14.63
N LYS A 47 -3.82 -5.03 15.16
CA LYS A 47 -3.96 -6.47 14.90
C LYS A 47 -4.50 -6.81 13.51
N GLU A 48 -5.29 -5.91 12.91
CA GLU A 48 -5.90 -6.11 11.60
C GLU A 48 -4.97 -5.70 10.45
N ARG A 49 -4.16 -4.66 10.67
CA ARG A 49 -3.29 -4.06 9.64
C ARG A 49 -2.42 -5.08 8.88
N PRO A 50 -1.77 -6.08 9.50
CA PRO A 50 -0.86 -6.97 8.78
C PRO A 50 -1.53 -7.80 7.67
N ALA A 51 -2.81 -8.16 7.83
CA ALA A 51 -3.54 -8.98 6.86
C ALA A 51 -4.47 -8.17 5.94
N ALA A 52 -4.68 -6.89 6.24
CA ALA A 52 -5.74 -6.09 5.63
C ALA A 52 -5.55 -5.86 4.13
N LEU A 53 -4.32 -5.58 3.69
CA LEU A 53 -4.06 -5.30 2.27
C LEU A 53 -4.21 -6.55 1.40
N ALA A 54 -3.70 -7.69 1.86
CA ALA A 54 -3.86 -8.96 1.15
C ALA A 54 -5.34 -9.37 1.00
N ARG A 55 -6.19 -9.01 1.98
CA ARG A 55 -7.65 -9.21 1.88
C ARG A 55 -8.32 -8.21 0.94
N ALA A 56 -7.85 -6.96 0.92
CA ALA A 56 -8.46 -5.88 0.14
C ALA A 56 -8.05 -5.87 -1.34
N VAL A 57 -6.89 -6.44 -1.67
CA VAL A 57 -6.31 -6.42 -3.03
C VAL A 57 -5.91 -7.84 -3.44
N PRO A 58 -6.75 -8.54 -4.23
CA PRO A 58 -6.40 -9.85 -4.79
C PRO A 58 -5.08 -9.78 -5.57
N GLY A 59 -4.20 -10.77 -5.35
CA GLY A 59 -2.87 -10.81 -5.96
C GLY A 59 -1.76 -10.19 -5.11
N ILE A 60 -2.08 -9.52 -4.00
CA ILE A 60 -1.08 -9.12 -3.01
C ILE A 60 -0.85 -10.24 -1.98
N PRO A 61 0.39 -10.78 -1.88
CA PRO A 61 0.70 -11.81 -0.91
C PRO A 61 0.69 -11.27 0.53
N ALA A 62 0.42 -12.16 1.48
CA ALA A 62 0.40 -11.82 2.91
C ALA A 62 1.71 -11.19 3.40
N THR A 63 2.86 -11.64 2.88
CA THR A 63 4.18 -11.09 3.23
C THR A 63 4.30 -9.61 2.88
N LEU A 64 3.85 -9.19 1.70
CA LEU A 64 3.85 -7.78 1.30
C LEU A 64 2.83 -6.97 2.10
N SER A 65 1.68 -7.54 2.43
CA SER A 65 0.69 -6.91 3.30
C SER A 65 1.29 -6.60 4.69
N ILE A 66 2.02 -7.56 5.28
CA ILE A 66 2.70 -7.38 6.57
C ILE A 66 3.74 -6.26 6.45
N GLN A 67 4.62 -6.31 5.45
CA GLN A 67 5.69 -5.31 5.28
C GLN A 67 5.12 -3.90 5.08
N LEU A 68 4.12 -3.74 4.21
CA LEU A 68 3.53 -2.42 3.96
C LEU A 68 2.79 -1.91 5.20
N SER A 69 2.17 -2.79 5.98
CA SER A 69 1.47 -2.39 7.21
C SER A 69 2.41 -1.75 8.24
N GLN A 70 3.70 -2.15 8.28
CA GLN A 70 4.68 -1.59 9.21
C GLN A 70 4.93 -0.10 8.98
N PHE A 71 4.85 0.36 7.72
CA PHE A 71 4.94 1.78 7.41
C PHE A 71 3.83 2.56 8.13
N PHE A 72 2.61 2.04 8.13
CA PHE A 72 1.45 2.71 8.73
C PHE A 72 1.22 2.37 10.21
N ILE A 73 2.03 1.51 10.84
CA ILE A 73 1.95 1.24 12.28
C ILE A 73 2.54 2.39 13.10
N ASN A 74 3.62 3.01 12.61
CA ASN A 74 4.34 4.08 13.32
C ASN A 74 4.15 5.47 12.71
N SER A 75 3.55 5.57 11.52
CA SER A 75 3.25 6.87 10.90
C SER A 75 1.97 7.45 11.47
N THR A 76 2.08 8.19 12.58
CA THR A 76 1.19 9.32 12.84
C THR A 76 1.49 10.38 11.78
N VAL A 77 0.68 10.41 10.72
CA VAL A 77 0.55 11.59 9.85
C VAL A 77 -0.67 12.36 10.33
#